data_AF-A0A1Q5F5R2-F1
#
_entry.id   AF-A0A1Q5F5R2-F1
#
_cell.length_a   1.000
_cell.length_b   1.000
_cell.length_c   1.000
_cell.angle_alpha   90.00
_cell.angle_beta   90.00
_cell.angle_gamma   90.00
#
_symmetry.space_group_name_H-M   'P 1'
#
loop_
_entity.id
_entity.type
_entity.pdbx_description
1 polymer ?
#
loop_
_entity_poly.entity_id
_entity_poly.type
_entity_poly.pdbx_seq_one_letter_code
_entity_poly.pdbx_strand_id
1 'polypeptide(L)' 'MRPKFRTKDNRTVRFGDHVWAQNGEGPFVITGWLPYGDRSHLQLDLVGGGPSGSMRVHAPEDITLYYLAVRPR' A
#
# COMPACT_ATOMS: atom_id res chain seq x y z
N MET A 1 13.70 3.37 -12.31
CA MET A 1 12.22 3.41 -12.41
C MET A 1 11.64 2.91 -11.10
N ARG A 2 10.59 3.55 -10.54
CA ARG A 2 9.84 2.98 -9.42
C ARG A 2 8.87 1.90 -9.93
N PRO A 3 8.73 0.75 -9.25
CA PRO A 3 7.76 -0.27 -9.64
C PRO A 3 6.34 0.30 -9.58
N LYS A 4 5.45 -0.25 -10.41
CA LYS A 4 4.07 0.18 -10.56
C LYS A 4 3.16 -1.00 -10.24
N PHE A 5 2.17 -0.76 -9.41
CA PHE A 5 1.18 -1.76 -9.01
C PHE A 5 -0.21 -1.30 -9.43
N ARG A 6 -1.15 -2.24 -9.51
CA ARG A 6 -2.51 -1.96 -9.96
C ARG A 6 -3.48 -2.24 -8.82
N THR A 7 -4.24 -1.23 -8.44
CA THR A 7 -5.24 -1.30 -7.38
C THR A 7 -6.56 -1.89 -7.90
N LYS A 8 -7.49 -2.18 -6.99
CA LYS A 8 -8.82 -2.73 -7.29
C LYS A 8 -9.64 -1.87 -8.24
N ASP A 9 -9.55 -0.54 -8.11
CA ASP A 9 -10.16 0.45 -9.00
C ASP A 9 -9.37 0.69 -10.29
N ASN A 10 -8.48 -0.25 -10.65
CA ASN A 10 -7.65 -0.22 -11.84
C ASN A 10 -6.74 1.02 -11.94
N ARG A 11 -6.40 1.65 -10.80
CA ARG A 11 -5.47 2.78 -10.75
C ARG A 11 -4.03 2.30 -10.58
N THR A 12 -3.10 3.14 -11.03
CA THR A 12 -1.68 2.89 -10.86
C THR A 12 -1.19 3.51 -9.57
N VAL A 13 -0.55 2.72 -8.71
CA VAL A 13 0.17 3.19 -7.52
C VAL A 13 1.65 2.82 -7.58
N ARG A 14 2.46 3.57 -6.82
CA ARG A 14 3.91 3.44 -6.69
C ARG A 14 4.30 3.63 -5.22
N PHE A 15 5.58 3.44 -4.93
CA PHE A 15 6.12 3.77 -3.61
C PHE A 15 5.90 5.25 -3.28
N GLY A 16 5.36 5.50 -2.08
CA GLY A 16 4.92 6.79 -1.57
C GLY A 16 3.45 7.13 -1.82
N ASP A 17 2.76 6.36 -2.66
CA ASP A 17 1.31 6.55 -2.87
C ASP A 17 0.51 5.96 -1.70
N HIS A 18 -0.68 6.52 -1.52
CA HIS A 18 -1.60 6.16 -0.44
C HIS A 18 -2.73 5.29 -0.96
N VAL A 19 -3.17 4.33 -0.15
CA VAL A 19 -4.23 3.39 -0.49
C VAL A 19 -5.14 3.09 0.70
N TRP A 20 -6.41 2.82 0.41
CA TRP A 20 -7.38 2.32 1.39
C TRP A 20 -7.62 0.83 1.17
N ALA A 21 -7.59 0.05 2.24
CA ALA A 21 -7.95 -1.36 2.16
C ALA A 21 -9.44 -1.51 1.83
N GLN A 22 -9.80 -2.60 1.15
CA GLN A 22 -11.21 -2.84 0.76
C GLN A 22 -12.20 -2.93 1.93
N ASN A 23 -11.72 -3.21 3.15
CA ASN A 23 -12.53 -3.25 4.36
C ASN A 23 -12.69 -1.87 5.03
N GLY A 24 -12.20 -0.79 4.40
CA GLY A 24 -12.29 0.57 4.92
C GLY A 24 -11.15 0.97 5.86
N GLU A 25 -10.17 0.10 6.12
CA GLU A 25 -8.98 0.47 6.90
C GLU A 25 -7.98 1.31 6.09
N GLY A 26 -7.30 2.22 6.77
CA GLY A 26 -6.27 3.08 6.17
C GLY A 26 -6.41 4.55 6.55
N PRO A 27 -5.82 5.47 5.77
CA PRO A 27 -5.03 5.19 4.58
C PRO A 27 -3.67 4.57 4.94
N PHE A 28 -3.17 3.66 4.12
CA PHE A 28 -1.81 3.12 4.18
C PHE A 28 -0.94 3.78 3.12
N VAL A 29 0.36 3.95 3.39
CA VAL A 29 1.36 4.37 2.43
C VAL A 29 2.19 3.17 1.98
N ILE A 30 2.42 3.01 0.69
CA ILE A 30 3.31 1.97 0.15
C ILE A 30 4.76 2.43 0.35
N THR A 31 5.42 1.95 1.39
CA THR A 31 6.76 2.44 1.77
C THR A 31 7.87 1.84 0.92
N GLY A 32 7.68 0.62 0.43
CA GLY A 32 8.61 0.00 -0.50
C GLY A 32 8.53 -1.52 -0.49
N TRP A 33 9.64 -2.14 -0.87
CA TRP A 33 9.88 -3.56 -0.63
C TRP A 33 10.20 -3.80 0.84
N LEU A 34 10.02 -5.04 1.31
CA LEU A 34 10.51 -5.45 2.61
C LEU A 34 12.02 -5.17 2.78
N PRO A 35 12.48 -4.92 4.01
CA PRO A 35 13.91 -4.79 4.31
C PRO A 35 14.68 -6.10 4.05
N TYR A 36 16.01 -6.02 4.07
CA TYR A 36 16.94 -7.15 3.84
C TYR A 36 16.96 -7.72 2.41
N GLY A 37 16.48 -6.95 1.42
CA GLY A 37 16.63 -7.29 0.02
C GLY A 37 15.52 -8.18 -0.55
N ASP A 38 14.48 -8.49 0.22
CA ASP A 38 13.31 -9.18 -0.27
C ASP A 38 12.47 -8.26 -1.19
N ARG A 39 12.49 -8.56 -2.49
CA ARG A 39 11.71 -7.85 -3.52
C ARG A 39 10.44 -8.61 -3.94
N SER A 40 10.05 -9.61 -3.17
CA SER A 40 8.82 -10.37 -3.40
C SER A 40 7.63 -9.82 -2.62
N HIS A 41 7.85 -8.97 -1.62
CA HIS A 41 6.79 -8.38 -0.81
C HIS A 41 6.95 -6.87 -0.60
N LEU A 42 5.82 -6.19 -0.61
CA LEU A 42 5.62 -4.79 -0.32
C LEU A 42 5.29 -4.57 1.14
N GLN A 43 5.88 -3.51 1.70
CA GLN A 43 5.51 -2.99 3.00
C GLN A 43 4.53 -1.81 2.82
N LEU A 44 3.44 -1.85 3.57
CA LEU A 44 2.43 -0.79 3.64
C LEU A 44 2.30 -0.34 5.10
N ASP A 45 2.48 0.95 5.36
CA ASP A 45 2.42 1.50 6.71
C ASP A 45 1.18 2.38 6.88
N LEU A 46 0.47 2.21 7.99
CA LEU A 46 -0.72 3.00 8.32
C LEU A 46 -0.32 4.45 8.56
N VAL A 47 -0.95 5.37 7.84
CA VAL A 47 -0.71 6.80 8.03
C VAL A 47 -1.31 7.26 9.36
N GLY A 48 -0.53 8.01 10.13
CA GLY A 48 -0.95 8.53 11.43
C GLY A 48 -0.72 7.59 12.61
N GLY A 49 -0.33 6.34 12.36
CA GLY A 49 -0.10 5.33 13.40
C GLY A 49 -1.40 4.88 14.07
N GLY A 50 -1.37 3.70 14.67
CA GLY A 50 -2.53 3.12 15.37
C GLY A 50 -2.10 1.98 16.31
N PRO A 51 -2.93 1.66 17.33
CA PRO A 51 -2.57 0.72 18.40
C PRO A 51 -2.45 -0.74 17.94
N SER A 52 -2.88 -1.08 16.72
CA SER A 52 -2.85 -2.44 16.17
C SER A 52 -2.37 -2.43 14.71
N GLY A 53 -1.33 -3.19 14.38
CA GLY A 53 -1.04 -3.56 12.99
C GLY A 53 -0.68 -2.39 12.06
N SER A 54 0.20 -1.50 12.51
CA SER A 54 0.64 -0.31 11.76
C SER A 54 1.36 -0.65 10.45
N MET A 55 1.84 -1.89 10.29
CA MET A 55 2.57 -2.36 9.12
C MET A 55 1.87 -3.58 8.54
N ARG A 56 1.68 -3.59 7.21
CA ARG A 56 1.21 -4.71 6.43
C ARG A 56 2.25 -5.15 5.42
N VAL A 57 2.26 -6.44 5.14
CA VAL A 57 3.18 -7.07 4.19
C VAL A 57 2.36 -7.82 3.17
N HIS A 58 2.60 -7.56 1.90
CA HIS A 58 1.78 -8.05 0.79
C HIS A 58 2.62 -8.43 -0.41
N ALA A 59 2.23 -9.45 -1.16
CA ALA A 59 2.80 -9.62 -2.49
C ALA A 59 2.35 -8.46 -3.42
N PRO A 60 3.10 -8.10 -4.47
CA PRO A 60 2.71 -7.07 -5.44
C PRO A 60 1.28 -7.21 -6.00
N GLU A 61 0.84 -8.44 -6.22
CA GLU A 61 -0.47 -8.81 -6.71
C GLU A 61 -1.60 -8.51 -5.71
N ASP A 62 -1.31 -8.53 -4.41
CA ASP A 62 -2.30 -8.24 -3.35
C ASP A 62 -2.66 -6.75 -3.27
N ILE A 63 -1.96 -5.88 -4.01
CA ILE A 63 -2.36 -4.46 -4.15
C ILE A 63 -3.76 -4.34 -4.77
N THR A 64 -4.25 -5.38 -5.44
CA THR A 64 -5.63 -5.51 -5.90
C THR A 64 -6.68 -5.55 -4.77
N LEU A 65 -6.27 -5.69 -3.50
CA LEU A 65 -7.14 -5.59 -2.32
C LEU A 65 -7.38 -4.14 -1.86
N TYR A 66 -6.75 -3.18 -2.54
CA TYR A 66 -6.74 -1.79 -2.14
C TYR A 66 -7.34 -0.86 -3.21
N TYR A 67 -7.82 0.30 -2.78
CA TYR A 67 -8.26 1.40 -3.63
C TYR A 67 -7.27 2.56 -3.53
N LEU A 68 -7.06 3.31 -4.62
CA LEU A 68 -6.23 4.52 -4.58
C LEU A 68 -6.84 5.53 -3.59
N ALA A 69 -6.05 5.97 -2.59
CA ALA A 69 -6.47 7.04 -1.71
C ALA A 69 -6.30 8.37 -2.44
N VAL A 70 -7.37 8.82 -3.11
CA VAL A 70 -7.43 10.17 -3.65
C VAL A 70 -7.47 11.11 -2.44
N ARG A 71 -6.49 12.01 -2.31
CA ARG A 71 -6.55 13.05 -1.28
C ARG A 71 -7.90 13.77 -1.40
N PRO A 72 -8.71 13.89 -0.33
CA PRO A 72 -9.78 14.86 -0.32
C PRO A 72 -9.13 16.23 -0.60
N ARG A 73 -9.67 16.96 -1.57
CA ARG A 73 -9.25 18.34 -1.83
C ARG A 73 -9.65 19.23 -0.66
#